data_AF-A0A3M8FTM0-F1
#
_entry.id   AF-A0A3M8FTM0-F1
#
_cell.length_a   1.000
_cell.length_b   1.000
_cell.length_c   1.000
_cell.angle_alpha   90.00
_cell.angle_beta   90.00
_cell.angle_gamma   90.00
#
_symmetry.space_group_name_H-M   'P 1'
#
loop_
_entity.id
_entity.type
_entity.pdbx_description
1 polymer ?
#
loop_
_entity_poly.entity_id
_entity_poly.type
_entity_poly.pdbx_seq_one_letter_code
_entity_poly.pdbx_strand_id
1 'polypeptide(L)'
;MAHSVSAKKRIRQNQTHRARNRWRLRTMRAAIKEFQTKLSAGDNNGAQDALKTACAVIDKTAQKGVIHKGQAARRKSRLNAQLKAKAAS
;
A
#
# COMPACT_ATOMS: atom_id res chain seq x y z
N MET A 1 30.92 -3.21 9.55
CA MET A 1 30.60 -3.04 10.99
C MET A 1 30.34 -1.56 11.28
N ALA A 2 29.58 -1.23 12.32
CA ALA A 2 29.47 0.16 12.77
C ALA A 2 30.60 0.48 13.76
N HIS A 3 31.58 1.27 13.32
CA HIS A 3 32.77 1.58 14.10
C HIS A 3 32.59 2.77 15.05
N SER A 4 31.56 3.61 14.85
CA SER A 4 31.22 4.72 15.75
C SER A 4 29.95 4.45 16.59
N VAL A 5 29.85 5.09 17.75
CA VAL A 5 28.67 4.99 18.64
C VAL A 5 27.40 5.49 17.92
N SER A 6 27.51 6.55 17.12
CA SER A 6 26.41 7.09 16.32
C SER A 6 25.96 6.09 15.25
N ALA A 7 26.89 5.38 14.59
CA ALA A 7 26.55 4.34 13.62
C ALA A 7 25.84 3.15 14.27
N LYS A 8 26.30 2.68 15.44
CA LYS A 8 25.63 1.60 16.21
C LYS A 8 24.19 2.00 16.58
N LYS A 9 23.97 3.26 16.96
CA LYS A 9 22.62 3.80 17.22
C LYS A 9 21.75 3.81 15.96
N ARG A 10 22.28 4.24 14.82
CA ARG A 10 21.56 4.24 13.54
C ARG A 10 21.13 2.84 13.11
N ILE A 11 21.97 1.81 13.29
CA ILE A 11 21.60 0.41 13.01
C ILE A 11 20.37 -0.01 13.81
N ARG A 12 20.35 0.24 15.12
CA ARG A 12 19.20 -0.08 15.99
C ARG A 12 17.93 0.64 15.54
N GLN A 13 18.02 1.94 15.25
CA GLN A 13 16.89 2.72 14.76
C GLN A 13 16.36 2.16 13.42
N ASN A 14 17.27 1.87 12.48
CA ASN A 14 16.93 1.34 11.16
C ASN A 14 16.19 0.00 11.24
N GLN A 15 16.56 -0.90 12.15
CA GLN A 15 15.84 -2.16 12.35
C GLN A 15 14.36 -1.91 12.70
N THR A 16 14.10 -1.01 13.65
CA THR A 16 12.72 -0.69 14.06
C THR A 16 11.93 0.02 12.96
N HIS A 17 12.57 0.92 12.20
CA HIS A 17 11.95 1.62 11.08
C HIS A 17 11.63 0.65 9.94
N ARG A 18 12.56 -0.26 9.63
CA ARG A 18 12.39 -1.30 8.62
C ARG A 18 11.23 -2.23 8.95
N ALA A 19 11.10 -2.68 10.19
CA ALA A 19 10.00 -3.52 10.63
C ALA A 19 8.64 -2.83 10.44
N ARG A 20 8.50 -1.58 10.91
CA ARG A 20 7.29 -0.77 10.76
C ARG A 20 6.92 -0.52 9.29
N ASN A 21 7.90 -0.17 8.46
CA ASN A 21 7.67 0.08 7.03
C ASN A 21 7.30 -1.20 6.27
N ARG A 22 7.91 -2.33 6.62
CA ARG A 22 7.57 -3.64 6.05
C ARG A 22 6.12 -4.02 6.36
N TRP A 23 5.69 -3.83 7.61
CA TRP A 23 4.29 -4.09 7.99
C TRP A 23 3.31 -3.22 7.19
N ARG A 24 3.55 -1.90 7.12
CA ARG A 24 2.70 -0.98 6.32
C ARG A 24 2.63 -1.37 4.84
N LEU A 25 3.77 -1.72 4.24
CA LEU A 25 3.82 -2.20 2.85
C LEU A 25 3.05 -3.50 2.66
N ARG A 26 3.15 -4.45 3.61
CA ARG A 26 2.39 -5.70 3.57
C ARG A 26 0.89 -5.42 3.63
N THR A 27 0.44 -4.58 4.55
CA THR A 27 -0.98 -4.21 4.70
C THR A 27 -1.52 -3.56 3.43
N MET A 28 -0.78 -2.61 2.85
CA MET A 28 -1.16 -1.98 1.58
C MET A 28 -1.26 -3.00 0.43
N ARG A 29 -0.30 -3.92 0.31
CA ARG A 29 -0.33 -4.96 -0.72
C ARG A 29 -1.49 -5.94 -0.52
N ALA A 30 -1.80 -6.28 0.73
CA ALA A 30 -2.93 -7.14 1.05
C ALA A 30 -4.27 -6.51 0.66
N ALA A 31 -4.49 -5.23 0.99
CA ALA A 31 -5.70 -4.51 0.59
C ALA A 31 -5.87 -4.41 -0.94
N ILE A 32 -4.76 -4.18 -1.67
CA ILE A 32 -4.77 -4.18 -3.14
C ILE A 32 -5.10 -5.59 -3.68
N LYS A 33 -4.53 -6.64 -3.08
CA LYS A 33 -4.81 -8.02 -3.48
C LYS A 33 -6.28 -8.38 -3.25
N GLU A 34 -6.87 -7.96 -2.13
CA GLU A 34 -8.28 -8.20 -1.83
C GLU A 34 -9.21 -7.57 -2.89
N PHE A 35 -8.94 -6.31 -3.26
CA PHE A 35 -9.65 -5.66 -4.37
C PHE A 35 -9.53 -6.47 -5.66
N GLN A 36 -8.31 -6.88 -6.03
CA GLN A 36 -8.08 -7.66 -7.26
C GLN A 36 -8.81 -9.00 -7.21
N THR A 37 -8.84 -9.69 -6.07
CA THR A 37 -9.56 -10.96 -5.93
C THR A 37 -11.07 -10.79 -6.09
N LYS A 38 -11.67 -9.74 -5.50
CA LYS A 38 -13.11 -9.46 -5.65
C LYS A 38 -13.47 -9.05 -7.07
N LEU A 39 -12.61 -8.25 -7.70
CA LEU A 39 -12.77 -7.85 -9.10
C LEU A 39 -12.69 -9.05 -10.06
N SER A 40 -11.77 -9.99 -9.80
CA SER A 40 -11.66 -11.23 -10.58
C SER A 40 -12.83 -12.18 -10.34
N ALA A 41 -13.45 -12.16 -9.15
CA ALA A 41 -14.62 -12.96 -8.81
C ALA A 41 -15.94 -12.41 -9.36
N GLY A 42 -15.95 -11.22 -9.97
CA GLY A 42 -17.15 -10.60 -10.54
C GLY A 42 -18.07 -9.92 -9.52
N ASP A 43 -17.65 -9.79 -8.26
CA ASP A 43 -18.40 -9.06 -7.24
C ASP A 43 -18.14 -7.55 -7.34
N ASN A 44 -18.98 -6.87 -8.13
CA ASN A 44 -18.85 -5.44 -8.40
C ASN A 44 -19.06 -4.57 -7.16
N ASN A 45 -19.98 -4.94 -6.27
CA ASN A 45 -20.26 -4.18 -5.04
C ASN A 45 -19.12 -4.36 -4.03
N GLY A 46 -18.69 -5.60 -3.81
CA GLY A 46 -17.56 -5.90 -2.92
C GLY A 46 -16.24 -5.33 -3.44
N ALA A 47 -16.05 -5.26 -4.77
CA ALA A 47 -14.88 -4.61 -5.37
C ALA A 47 -14.89 -3.08 -5.14
N GLN A 48 -16.04 -2.41 -5.19
CA GLN A 48 -16.14 -0.98 -4.87
C GLN A 48 -15.76 -0.69 -3.42
N ASP A 49 -16.24 -1.49 -2.47
CA ASP A 49 -15.92 -1.29 -1.05
C ASP A 49 -14.47 -1.66 -0.71
N ALA A 50 -13.94 -2.71 -1.33
CA ALA A 50 -12.52 -3.03 -1.23
C ALA A 50 -11.64 -1.92 -1.83
N LEU A 51 -12.09 -1.26 -2.91
CA LEU A 51 -11.38 -0.14 -3.51
C LEU A 51 -11.32 1.07 -2.56
N LYS A 52 -12.41 1.41 -1.88
CA LYS A 52 -12.42 2.49 -0.86
C LYS A 52 -11.41 2.18 0.24
N THR A 53 -11.43 0.95 0.74
CA THR A 53 -10.51 0.48 1.78
C THR A 53 -9.05 0.53 1.31
N ALA A 54 -8.77 0.03 0.10
CA ALA A 54 -7.44 0.06 -0.49
C ALA A 54 -6.93 1.49 -0.67
N CYS A 55 -7.76 2.42 -1.14
CA CYS A 55 -7.40 3.84 -1.27
C CYS A 55 -7.02 4.45 0.09
N ALA A 56 -7.82 4.22 1.12
CA ALA A 56 -7.54 4.72 2.48
C ALA A 56 -6.19 4.18 3.02
N VAL A 57 -5.91 2.89 2.83
CA VAL A 57 -4.65 2.27 3.25
C VAL A 57 -3.46 2.82 2.45
N ILE A 58 -3.61 3.03 1.15
CA ILE A 58 -2.57 3.62 0.28
C ILE A 58 -2.21 5.03 0.75
N ASP A 59 -3.21 5.88 1.00
CA ASP A 59 -2.99 7.26 1.43
C ASP A 59 -2.39 7.33 2.82
N LYS A 60 -2.83 6.47 3.76
CA LYS A 60 -2.21 6.35 5.10
C LYS A 60 -0.75 5.91 5.00
N THR A 61 -0.43 4.99 4.09
CA THR A 61 0.95 4.51 3.86
C THR A 61 1.84 5.62 3.28
N ALA A 62 1.28 6.47 2.42
CA ALA A 62 1.95 7.65 1.86
C ALA A 62 2.18 8.73 2.92
N GLN A 63 1.17 9.01 3.75
CA GLN A 63 1.26 9.98 4.86
C GLN A 63 2.35 9.60 5.86
N LYS A 64 2.57 8.30 6.10
CA LYS A 64 3.67 7.80 6.94
C LYS A 64 5.03 7.77 6.24
N GLY A 65 5.14 8.30 5.03
CA GLY A 65 6.39 8.43 4.27
C GLY A 65 6.95 7.11 3.72
N VAL A 66 6.17 6.01 3.77
CA VAL A 66 6.65 4.69 3.32
C VAL A 66 6.63 4.58 1.80
N ILE A 67 5.70 5.28 1.14
CA ILE A 67 5.65 5.43 -0.31
C ILE A 67 5.55 6.91 -0.66
N HIS A 68 6.09 7.31 -1.81
CA HIS A 68 5.97 8.68 -2.29
C HIS A 68 4.52 9.01 -2.69
N LYS A 69 4.11 10.28 -2.53
CA LYS A 69 2.77 10.78 -2.91
C LYS A 69 2.40 10.47 -4.37
N GLY A 70 3.36 10.59 -5.28
CA GLY A 70 3.17 10.24 -6.69
C GLY A 70 2.95 8.74 -6.90
N GLN A 71 3.60 7.89 -6.11
CA GLN A 71 3.36 6.45 -6.18
C GLN A 71 1.97 6.07 -5.66
N ALA A 72 1.49 6.75 -4.61
CA ALA A 72 0.14 6.58 -4.10
C ALA A 72 -0.91 6.99 -5.15
N ALA A 73 -0.77 8.18 -5.73
CA ALA A 73 -1.64 8.68 -6.80
C ALA A 73 -1.69 7.72 -8.01
N ARG A 74 -0.52 7.25 -8.48
CA ARG A 74 -0.45 6.26 -9.58
C ARG A 74 -1.20 4.97 -9.25
N ARG A 75 -1.07 4.44 -8.03
CA ARG A 75 -1.77 3.22 -7.61
C ARG A 75 -3.27 3.43 -7.59
N LYS A 76 -3.77 4.51 -6.97
CA LYS A 76 -5.21 4.82 -6.93
C LYS A 76 -5.80 4.96 -8.34
N SER A 77 -5.13 5.71 -9.22
CA SER A 77 -5.53 5.89 -10.62
C SER A 77 -5.66 4.55 -11.36
N ARG A 78 -4.67 3.65 -11.23
CA ARG A 78 -4.69 2.33 -11.87
C ARG A 78 -5.81 1.42 -11.35
N LEU A 79 -6.08 1.41 -10.04
CA LEU A 79 -7.16 0.59 -9.47
C LEU A 79 -8.53 1.07 -9.94
N ASN A 80 -8.74 2.39 -9.98
CA ASN A 80 -9.96 2.99 -10.53
C ASN A 80 -10.14 2.65 -12.01
N ALA A 81 -9.07 2.71 -12.80
CA ALA A 81 -9.12 2.34 -14.21
C ALA A 81 -9.49 0.86 -14.41
N GLN A 82 -8.96 -0.04 -13.57
CA GLN A 82 -9.31 -1.46 -13.61
C GLN A 82 -10.78 -1.72 -13.31
N LEU A 83 -11.34 -1.07 -12.28
CA LEU A 83 -12.75 -1.20 -11.94
C LEU A 83 -13.64 -0.69 -13.08
N LYS A 84 -13.32 0.48 -13.66
CA LYS A 84 -14.07 1.05 -14.79
C LYS A 84 -14.02 0.17 -16.02
N ALA A 85 -12.84 -0.36 -16.37
CA ALA A 85 -12.68 -1.25 -17.51
C ALA A 85 -13.55 -2.51 -17.36
N LYS A 86 -13.67 -3.05 -16.14
CA LYS A 86 -14.54 -4.19 -15.85
C LYS A 86 -16.03 -3.87 -15.82
N ALA A 87 -16.41 -2.64 -15.50
CA ALA A 87 -17.81 -2.20 -15.57
C ALA A 87 -18.28 -1.92 -17.01
N ALA A 88 -17.34 -1.65 -17.93
CA ALA A 88 -17.62 -1.37 -19.33
C ALA A 88 -17.61 -2.63 -20.23
N SER A 89 -17.18 -3.78 -19.69
CA SER A 89 -17.15 -5.09 -20.36
C SER A 89 -18.25 -5.99 -19.82
#